data_AF-A0A162NN25-F1
#
_entry.id   AF-A0A162NN25-F1
#
_cell.length_a   1.000
_cell.length_b   1.000
_cell.length_c   1.000
_cell.angle_alpha   90.00
_cell.angle_beta   90.00
_cell.angle_gamma   90.00
#
_symmetry.space_group_name_H-M   'P 1'
#
loop_
_entity.id
_entity.type
_entity.pdbx_description
1 polymer ?
#
loop_
_entity_poly.entity_id
_entity_poly.type
_entity_poly.pdbx_seq_one_letter_code
_entity_poly.pdbx_strand_id
1 'polypeptide(L)' 'MAWTSRLVIQRADPADSGNYTCVPWRGKAASVNVFVSQGDRPAAVQRQSALKSSIPLNVLIFGLNFLLLQMPLQNR' A
#
# COMPACT_ATOMS: atom_id res chain seq x y z
N MET A 1 -21.99 -41.27 5.16
CA MET A 1 -21.51 -41.24 3.76
C MET A 1 -21.73 -39.83 3.24
N ALA A 2 -20.67 -39.03 3.02
CA ALA A 2 -20.78 -37.67 2.46
C ALA A 2 -20.15 -37.67 1.07
N TRP A 3 -20.83 -37.06 0.09
CA TRP A 3 -20.32 -36.91 -1.28
C TRP A 3 -19.53 -35.59 -1.37
N THR A 4 -18.33 -35.64 -1.91
CA THR A 4 -17.46 -34.47 -2.06
C THR A 4 -17.12 -34.26 -3.52
N SER A 5 -17.35 -33.04 -4.02
CA SER A 5 -16.90 -32.60 -5.34
C SER A 5 -15.77 -31.59 -5.17
N ARG A 6 -14.76 -31.62 -6.04
CA ARG A 6 -13.60 -30.72 -5.99
C ARG A 6 -13.40 -30.04 -7.34
N LEU A 7 -13.40 -28.71 -7.33
CA LEU A 7 -13.03 -27.88 -8.46
C LEU A 7 -11.57 -27.43 -8.31
N VAL A 8 -10.77 -27.54 -9.37
CA VAL A 8 -9.38 -27.08 -9.42
C VAL A 8 -9.20 -26.23 -10.66
N ILE A 9 -8.83 -24.96 -10.47
CA ILE A 9 -8.51 -24.02 -11.55
C ILE A 9 -6.99 -23.89 -11.58
N GLN A 10 -6.37 -24.29 -12.69
CA GLN A 10 -4.92 -24.17 -12.87
C GLN A 10 -4.61 -22.83 -13.53
N ARG A 11 -3.53 -22.16 -13.09
CA ARG A 11 -3.09 -20.86 -13.63
C ARG A 11 -4.19 -19.79 -13.57
N ALA A 12 -4.79 -19.62 -12.38
CA ALA A 12 -5.88 -18.68 -12.19
C ALA A 12 -5.47 -17.24 -12.55
N ASP A 13 -6.30 -16.57 -13.32
CA ASP A 13 -6.20 -15.17 -13.72
C ASP A 13 -7.25 -14.33 -12.97
N PRO A 14 -7.07 -13.01 -12.76
CA PRO A 14 -8.11 -12.15 -12.19
C PRO A 14 -9.50 -12.31 -12.82
N ALA A 15 -9.58 -12.65 -14.11
CA ALA A 15 -10.83 -12.93 -14.81
C ALA A 15 -11.59 -14.17 -14.27
N ASP A 16 -10.92 -15.09 -13.57
CA ASP A 16 -11.54 -16.25 -12.92
C ASP A 16 -12.24 -15.88 -11.60
N SER A 17 -12.20 -14.61 -11.19
CA SER A 17 -12.94 -14.15 -10.01
C SER A 17 -14.45 -14.25 -10.23
N GLY A 18 -15.18 -14.70 -9.23
CA GLY A 18 -16.64 -14.78 -9.30
C GLY A 18 -17.27 -15.71 -8.29
N ASN A 19 -18.57 -15.95 -8.49
CA ASN A 19 -19.38 -16.81 -7.64
C ASN A 19 -19.40 -18.25 -8.17
N TYR A 20 -18.71 -19.13 -7.46
CA TYR A 20 -18.65 -20.56 -7.76
C TYR A 20 -19.73 -21.29 -6.98
N THR A 21 -20.64 -21.94 -7.71
CA THR A 21 -21.76 -22.68 -7.11
C THR A 21 -21.65 -24.17 -7.39
N CYS A 22 -21.61 -24.97 -6.32
CA CYS A 22 -21.75 -26.42 -6.39
C CYS A 22 -23.25 -26.77 -6.44
N VAL A 23 -23.67 -27.50 -7.47
CA VAL A 23 -25.05 -27.95 -7.65
C VAL A 23 -25.08 -29.48 -7.61
N PRO A 24 -25.50 -30.09 -6.47
CA PRO A 24 -25.63 -31.54 -6.38
C PRO A 24 -26.88 -32.04 -7.11
N TRP A 25 -26.86 -33.30 -7.56
CA TRP A 25 -28.05 -33.97 -8.14
C TRP A 25 -29.24 -34.03 -7.17
N ARG A 26 -28.96 -34.22 -5.88
CA ARG A 26 -29.95 -34.20 -4.79
C ARG A 26 -29.43 -33.29 -3.68
N GLY A 27 -30.24 -32.32 -3.28
CA GLY A 27 -29.95 -31.42 -2.15
C GLY A 27 -29.82 -29.96 -2.56
N LYS A 28 -29.37 -29.13 -1.62
CA LYS A 28 -29.26 -27.68 -1.79
C LYS A 28 -27.92 -27.32 -2.45
N ALA A 29 -27.96 -26.36 -3.37
CA ALA A 29 -26.76 -25.77 -3.94
C ALA A 29 -25.99 -24.95 -2.88
N ALA A 30 -24.67 -24.91 -3.00
CA ALA A 30 -23.80 -24.14 -2.12
C ALA A 30 -22.87 -23.25 -2.97
N SER A 31 -22.73 -21.99 -2.58
CA SER A 31 -22.02 -20.97 -3.35
C SER A 31 -20.89 -20.36 -2.54
N VAL A 32 -19.78 -20.04 -3.20
CA VAL A 32 -18.61 -19.37 -2.63
C VAL A 32 -18.15 -18.28 -3.59
N ASN A 33 -17.88 -17.09 -3.08
CA ASN A 33 -17.28 -16.02 -3.86
C ASN A 33 -15.75 -16.12 -3.80
N VAL A 34 -15.11 -16.21 -4.97
CA VAL A 34 -13.66 -16.32 -5.12
C VAL A 34 -13.13 -15.06 -5.77
N PHE A 35 -12.08 -14.49 -5.21
CA PHE A 35 -11.36 -13.36 -5.77
C PHE A 35 -9.91 -13.77 -6.05
N VAL A 36 -9.48 -13.58 -7.30
CA VAL A 36 -8.12 -13.88 -7.75
C VAL A 36 -7.38 -12.56 -7.96
N SER A 37 -6.26 -12.39 -7.26
CA SER A 37 -5.40 -11.21 -7.37
C SER A 37 -4.07 -11.57 -8.04
N GLN A 38 -3.53 -10.63 -8.82
CA GLN A 38 -2.26 -10.82 -9.56
C GLN A 38 -1.00 -10.80 -8.67
N GLY A 39 -1.16 -10.90 -7.35
CA GLY A 39 -0.12 -10.66 -6.36
C GLY A 39 0.22 -9.16 -6.23
N ASP A 40 0.60 -8.73 -5.03
CA ASP A 40 1.09 -7.38 -4.84
C ASP A 40 2.44 -7.22 -5.54
N ARG A 41 2.52 -6.29 -6.48
CA ARG A 41 3.80 -5.77 -6.94
C ARG A 41 4.34 -4.93 -5.79
N PRO A 42 5.46 -5.31 -5.12
CA PRO A 42 6.05 -4.42 -4.14
C PRO A 42 6.49 -3.17 -4.88
N ALA A 43 5.68 -2.11 -4.81
CA ALA A 43 6.12 -0.79 -5.19
C ALA A 43 7.32 -0.43 -4.32
N ALA A 44 8.27 0.34 -4.86
CA ALA A 44 9.38 0.85 -4.07
C ALA A 44 8.81 1.72 -2.94
N VAL A 45 8.61 1.14 -1.76
CA VAL A 45 8.22 1.86 -0.56
C VAL A 45 9.46 2.64 -0.13
N GLN A 46 9.56 3.88 -0.60
CA GLN A 46 10.62 4.79 -0.17
C GLN A 46 10.35 5.18 1.28
N ARG A 47 10.87 4.37 2.20
CA ARG A 47 10.90 4.69 3.61
C ARG A 47 11.71 5.98 3.75
N GLN A 48 11.03 7.08 4.09
CA GLN A 48 11.72 8.27 4.57
C GLN A 48 12.51 7.85 5.80
N SER A 49 13.83 7.75 5.67
CA SER A 49 14.73 7.68 6.81
C SER A 49 14.39 8.89 7.67
N ALA A 50 14.02 8.68 8.93
CA ALA A 50 13.80 9.79 9.85
C ALA A 50 15.01 10.72 9.76
N LEU A 51 14.81 11.93 9.22
CA LEU A 51 15.84 12.94 9.13
C LEU A 51 16.23 13.26 10.57
N LYS A 52 17.30 12.63 11.06
CA LYS A 52 18.02 13.13 12.24
C LYS A 52 18.72 14.40 11.79
N SER A 53 17.97 15.50 11.70
CA SER A 53 18.52 16.80 11.32
C SER A 53 19.34 17.34 12.48
N SER A 54 20.60 16.95 12.56
CA SER A 54 21.59 17.74 13.29
C SER A 54 21.94 18.91 12.38
N ILE A 55 21.20 20.01 12.49
CA ILE A 55 21.57 21.25 11.80
C ILE A 55 22.83 21.76 12.52
N PRO A 56 24.00 21.81 11.86
CA PRO A 56 25.20 22.29 12.51
C PRO A 56 25.02 23.76 12.89
N LEU A 57 25.43 24.12 14.11
CA LEU A 57 25.28 25.45 14.69
C LEU A 57 25.72 26.57 13.72
N ASN A 58 26.76 26.31 12.93
CA ASN A 58 27.29 27.25 11.93
C ASN A 58 26.24 27.62 10.87
N VAL A 59 25.43 26.68 10.38
CA VAL A 59 24.37 26.97 9.39
C VAL A 59 23.29 27.86 9.99
N LEU A 60 22.97 27.64 11.27
CA LEU A 60 22.02 28.46 12.02
C LEU A 60 22.57 29.88 12.24
N ILE A 61 23.85 29.99 12.60
CA ILE A 61 24.55 31.27 12.75
C ILE A 61 24.60 32.02 11.41
N PHE A 62 24.96 31.35 10.31
CA PHE A 62 24.98 31.97 8.98
C PHE A 62 23.59 32.43 8.55
N GLY A 63 22.56 31.61 8.75
CA GLY A 63 21.17 31.97 8.45
C GLY A 63 20.66 33.16 9.27
N LEU A 64 20.96 33.18 10.58
CA LEU A 64 20.60 34.28 11.47
C LEU A 64 21.34 35.58 11.11
N ASN A 65 22.65 35.51 10.84
CA ASN A 65 23.42 36.68 10.43
C ASN A 65 22.90 37.24 9.10
N PHE A 66 22.58 36.36 8.14
CA PHE A 66 21.99 36.76 6.87
C PHE A 66 20.61 37.42 7.07
N LEU A 67 19.76 36.87 7.92
CA LEU A 67 18.45 37.44 8.25
C LEU A 67 18.56 38.82 8.93
N LEU A 68 19.51 38.99 9.85
CA LEU A 68 19.76 40.27 10.53
C LEU A 68 20.34 41.33 9.58
N LEU A 69 21.20 40.93 8.64
CA LEU A 69 21.72 41.81 7.59
C LEU A 69 20.65 42.23 6.57
N GLN A 70 19.56 41.47 6.47
CA GLN A 70 18.43 41.75 5.59
C GLN A 70 17.34 42.60 6.24
N MET A 71 17.40 42.87 7.55
CA MET A 71 16.47 43.82 8.15
C MET A 71 16.82 45.21 7.62
N PRO A 72 16.00 45.82 6.74
CA PRO A 72 16.19 47.23 6.45
C PRO A 72 15.99 47.96 7.78
N LEU A 73 16.91 48.87 8.10
CA LEU A 73 16.75 49.86 9.16
C LEU A 73 15.46 50.65 8.90
N GLN A 74 14.31 50.10 9.28
CA GLN A 74 13.08 50.87 9.43
C GLN A 74 13.10 51.49 10.82
N ASN A 75 13.86 52.58 10.88
CA ASN A 75 13.36 53.86 11.37
C ASN A 75 12.92 53.95 12.84
N ARG A 76 13.79 54.56 13.65
CA ARG A 76 13.42 55.73 14.44
C ARG A 76 14.50 56.79 14.34
#